data_AF-A0A519UIX4-F1
#
_entry.id   AF-A0A519UIX4-F1
#
_cell.length_a   1.000
_cell.length_b   1.000
_cell.length_c   1.000
_cell.angle_alpha   90.00
_cell.angle_beta   90.00
_cell.angle_gamma   90.00
#
_symmetry.space_group_name_H-M   'P 1'
#
loop_
_entity.id
_entity.type
_entity.pdbx_description
1 polymer ?
#
loop_
_entity_poly.entity_id
_entity_poly.type
_entity_poly.pdbx_seq_one_letter_code
_entity_poly.pdbx_strand_id
1 'polypeptide(L)'
;MRYIILSTIFTLLGLDVLQAQENLPLFRKQVIDDKITIGYGLAIGDVDGDKKPDIIVADKKQIAWYRNGDWSKSVIAENLTENDNVCVAAMDLDGDGKVEIAVGAQWNPGETSDSLKSGAVFFLKRPAGSDANWQPVKLHHEPTVHRMKWIRFADGNWYLVVVPLHGRENKQGEGRGAKILAYKFNGDGKGNWPLTVLDSSLHMTHNFVPLRDKQGNTAAIFVASKEGVRNLEPIRLTDKNKDKAISGATGTSSVVNGLFAGADVTNYGSGEIGLGNQSADSRFISTIEPMHGTSLVIYDMINGQLNRTVVDTSFNEGHGLTIADFLGLGNDQVVAGWRQPNKNKKIGLKLYARINPKAGWKHFWLDEDGIAVEDVQATDLNGDGKIDIIASGRSTHNVVIYWNEGMFPK
;
A
#
# COMPACT_ATOMS: atom_id res chain seq x y z
N MET A 1 -55.96 66.61 23.12
CA MET A 1 -56.47 65.75 22.02
C MET A 1 -55.46 64.62 21.83
N ARG A 2 -55.96 63.40 21.64
CA ARG A 2 -55.30 62.09 21.78
C ARG A 2 -54.14 61.80 20.82
N TYR A 3 -53.44 60.69 21.13
CA TYR A 3 -52.68 59.73 20.29
C TYR A 3 -51.16 59.96 20.18
N ILE A 4 -50.25 58.98 20.20
CA ILE A 4 -50.18 57.52 20.40
C ILE A 4 -48.73 57.23 20.84
N ILE A 5 -48.52 56.36 21.85
CA ILE A 5 -47.22 55.77 22.15
C ILE A 5 -46.99 54.64 21.14
N LEU A 6 -46.01 54.79 20.24
CA LEU A 6 -45.51 53.70 19.40
C LEU A 6 -44.26 53.11 20.09
N SER A 7 -44.46 51.98 20.75
CA SER A 7 -43.41 51.10 21.24
C SER A 7 -42.83 50.34 20.06
N THR A 8 -41.67 50.76 19.56
CA THR A 8 -40.90 49.98 18.58
C THR A 8 -40.11 48.91 19.33
N ILE A 9 -40.66 47.70 19.40
CA ILE A 9 -39.91 46.50 19.79
C ILE A 9 -39.00 46.16 18.63
N PHE A 10 -37.69 46.42 18.77
CA PHE A 10 -36.67 45.84 17.90
C PHE A 10 -36.47 44.39 18.33
N THR A 11 -37.16 43.46 17.66
CA THR A 11 -36.84 42.04 17.76
C THR A 11 -35.55 41.80 16.99
N LEU A 12 -34.43 41.74 17.69
CA LEU A 12 -33.16 41.27 17.14
C LEU A 12 -33.35 39.79 16.78
N LEU A 13 -33.65 39.48 15.52
CA LEU A 13 -33.51 38.12 14.99
C LEU A 13 -32.01 37.86 14.86
N GLY A 14 -31.40 37.42 15.96
CA GLY A 14 -30.11 36.73 15.91
C GLY A 14 -30.30 35.44 15.13
N LEU A 15 -29.95 35.47 13.84
CA LEU A 15 -29.61 34.27 13.11
C LEU A 15 -28.26 33.82 13.67
N ASP A 16 -28.30 33.01 14.72
CA ASP A 16 -27.18 32.14 15.08
C ASP A 16 -27.01 31.16 13.92
N VAL A 17 -26.23 31.57 12.92
CA VAL A 17 -25.59 30.64 12.02
C VAL A 17 -24.51 29.96 12.85
N LEU A 18 -24.92 28.96 13.64
CA LEU A 18 -24.03 27.89 14.06
C LEU A 18 -23.63 27.16 12.77
N GLN A 19 -22.60 27.69 12.10
CA GLN A 19 -21.81 26.88 11.19
C GLN A 19 -21.26 25.75 12.06
N ALA A 20 -21.77 24.54 11.86
CA ALA A 20 -21.11 23.36 12.37
C ALA A 20 -19.71 23.38 11.73
N GLN A 21 -18.71 23.79 12.51
CA GLN A 21 -17.33 23.64 12.12
C GLN A 21 -17.14 22.14 11.93
N GLU A 22 -17.02 21.69 10.67
CA GLU A 22 -16.78 20.28 10.41
C GLU A 22 -15.50 19.91 11.16
N ASN A 23 -15.52 18.80 11.91
CA ASN A 23 -14.32 18.26 12.53
C ASN A 23 -13.34 17.94 11.39
N LEU A 24 -12.39 18.83 11.15
CA LEU A 24 -11.39 18.63 10.09
C LEU A 24 -10.28 17.71 10.61
N PRO A 25 -9.76 16.81 9.76
CA PRO A 25 -8.56 16.05 10.09
C PRO A 25 -7.38 17.00 10.30
N LEU A 26 -6.60 16.78 11.36
CA LEU A 26 -5.41 17.54 11.67
C LEU A 26 -4.17 16.66 11.48
N PHE A 27 -3.36 17.01 10.48
CA PHE A 27 -2.09 16.36 10.20
C PHE A 27 -0.97 17.40 10.14
N ARG A 28 0.15 17.09 10.80
CA ARG A 28 1.36 17.93 10.73
C ARG A 28 2.39 17.30 9.81
N LYS A 29 2.74 18.03 8.75
CA LYS A 29 3.79 17.64 7.79
C LYS A 29 5.19 17.77 8.40
N GLN A 30 6.03 16.77 8.16
CA GLN A 30 7.48 16.79 8.42
C GLN A 30 8.21 16.15 7.24
N VAL A 31 9.06 16.92 6.56
CA VAL A 31 9.98 16.37 5.56
C VAL A 31 11.19 15.80 6.29
N ILE A 32 11.49 14.52 6.08
CA ILE A 32 12.65 13.85 6.72
C ILE A 32 13.82 13.68 5.74
N ASP A 33 13.57 13.71 4.44
CA ASP A 33 14.59 13.81 3.39
C ASP A 33 14.01 14.59 2.21
N ASP A 34 14.78 15.49 1.62
CA ASP A 34 14.44 16.30 0.44
C ASP A 34 15.44 16.10 -0.73
N LYS A 35 16.21 15.00 -0.69
CA LYS A 35 17.31 14.69 -1.61
C LYS A 35 17.25 13.25 -2.14
N ILE A 36 16.13 12.54 -2.00
CA ILE A 36 15.99 11.22 -2.62
C ILE A 36 15.92 11.36 -4.15
N THR A 37 16.39 10.35 -4.89
CA THR A 37 16.37 10.43 -6.35
C THR A 37 15.03 9.95 -6.94
N ILE A 38 14.51 8.82 -6.46
CA ILE A 38 13.22 8.24 -6.88
C ILE A 38 12.30 7.90 -5.71
N GLY A 39 12.83 7.35 -4.61
CA GLY A 39 12.05 6.78 -3.50
C GLY A 39 10.83 5.98 -3.93
N TYR A 40 11.02 4.87 -4.65
CA TYR A 40 9.93 4.21 -5.36
C TYR A 40 9.08 3.27 -4.49
N GLY A 41 9.70 2.59 -3.53
CA GLY A 41 8.98 1.70 -2.61
C GLY A 41 9.35 2.03 -1.16
N LEU A 42 8.36 1.93 -0.28
CA LEU A 42 8.46 2.12 1.15
C LEU A 42 8.24 0.80 1.88
N ALA A 43 9.00 0.58 2.95
CA ALA A 43 8.71 -0.43 3.96
C ALA A 43 8.90 0.18 5.35
N ILE A 44 8.25 -0.43 6.33
CA ILE A 44 8.26 0.00 7.72
C ILE A 44 8.65 -1.18 8.59
N GLY A 45 9.50 -0.95 9.58
CA GLY A 45 9.93 -1.98 10.51
C GLY A 45 11.04 -1.52 11.42
N ASP A 46 11.15 -2.15 12.59
CA ASP A 46 12.26 -1.90 13.53
C ASP A 46 13.56 -2.47 12.97
N VAL A 47 14.48 -1.61 12.53
CA VAL A 47 15.74 -2.04 11.93
C VAL A 47 16.80 -2.29 13.00
N ASP A 48 16.87 -1.50 14.07
CA ASP A 48 17.96 -1.58 15.06
C ASP A 48 17.60 -2.32 16.36
N GLY A 49 16.33 -2.67 16.56
CA GLY A 49 15.78 -3.38 17.71
C GLY A 49 15.38 -2.47 18.86
N ASP A 50 15.18 -1.17 18.62
CA ASP A 50 14.80 -0.19 19.65
C ASP A 50 13.28 -0.15 19.95
N LYS A 51 12.52 -1.00 19.26
CA LYS A 51 11.05 -1.16 19.31
C LYS A 51 10.27 0.00 18.71
N LYS A 52 10.90 0.86 17.92
CA LYS A 52 10.22 1.89 17.13
C LYS A 52 10.22 1.49 15.65
N PRO A 53 9.11 1.70 14.94
CA PRO A 53 9.08 1.43 13.51
C PRO A 53 9.91 2.48 12.75
N ASP A 54 10.92 2.03 12.02
CA ASP A 54 11.70 2.86 11.12
C ASP A 54 11.11 2.93 9.72
N ILE A 55 11.64 3.82 8.88
CA ILE A 55 11.27 3.96 7.48
C ILE A 55 12.41 3.45 6.60
N ILE A 56 12.11 2.52 5.69
CA ILE A 56 13.01 2.02 4.66
C ILE A 56 12.51 2.48 3.29
N VAL A 57 13.41 3.02 2.47
CA VAL A 57 13.11 3.54 1.14
C VAL A 57 13.98 2.85 0.09
N ALA A 58 13.34 2.24 -0.90
CA ALA A 58 13.99 1.82 -2.13
C ALA A 58 14.21 3.05 -3.03
N ASP A 59 15.35 3.73 -2.84
CA ASP A 59 15.80 4.81 -3.70
C ASP A 59 16.57 4.25 -4.92
N LYS A 60 17.06 5.12 -5.81
CA LYS A 60 17.59 4.73 -7.12
C LYS A 60 18.72 3.72 -7.02
N LYS A 61 19.67 4.01 -6.14
CA LYS A 61 20.87 3.19 -5.91
C LYS A 61 21.05 2.75 -4.48
N GLN A 62 20.24 3.26 -3.55
CA GLN A 62 20.37 3.00 -2.13
C GLN A 62 19.07 2.42 -1.59
N ILE A 63 19.21 1.50 -0.66
CA ILE A 63 18.17 1.12 0.29
C ILE A 63 18.44 1.96 1.52
N ALA A 64 17.74 3.09 1.59
CA ALA A 64 17.92 4.07 2.65
C ALA A 64 17.08 3.68 3.87
N TRP A 65 17.63 3.88 5.05
CA TRP A 65 16.98 3.69 6.34
C TRP A 65 16.97 5.02 7.08
N TYR A 66 15.80 5.41 7.59
CA TYR A 66 15.61 6.57 8.44
C TYR A 66 15.17 6.08 9.82
N ARG A 67 16.07 6.22 10.79
CA ARG A 67 15.85 5.74 12.15
C ARG A 67 14.84 6.61 12.89
N ASN A 68 13.81 6.01 13.46
CA ASN A 68 12.77 6.72 14.19
C ASN A 68 13.33 7.35 15.48
N GLY A 69 12.97 8.62 15.70
CA GLY A 69 13.47 9.45 16.80
C GLY A 69 14.23 10.66 16.28
N ASP A 70 15.37 10.45 15.62
CA ASP A 70 16.17 11.52 15.01
C ASP A 70 16.04 11.60 13.48
N TRP A 71 15.41 10.60 12.85
CA TRP A 71 15.26 10.47 11.40
C TRP A 71 16.58 10.51 10.64
N SER A 72 17.67 10.13 11.31
CA SER A 72 18.98 10.05 10.70
C SER A 72 19.00 9.00 9.58
N LYS A 73 19.58 9.39 8.44
CA LYS A 73 19.69 8.53 7.25
C LYS A 73 20.93 7.65 7.33
N SER A 74 20.74 6.35 7.11
CA SER A 74 21.79 5.37 6.87
C SER A 74 21.52 4.58 5.58
N VAL A 75 22.55 3.91 5.05
CA VAL A 75 22.43 3.07 3.86
C VAL A 75 22.52 1.60 4.27
N ILE A 76 21.43 0.86 4.06
CA ILE A 76 21.38 -0.59 4.31
C ILE A 76 22.19 -1.31 3.24
N ALA A 77 21.93 -1.00 1.96
CA ALA A 77 22.66 -1.57 0.84
C ALA A 77 22.65 -0.56 -0.32
N GLU A 78 23.63 -0.66 -1.21
CA GLU A 78 23.71 0.19 -2.39
C GLU A 78 24.23 -0.54 -3.62
N ASN A 79 23.94 0.03 -4.80
CA ASN A 79 24.45 -0.43 -6.10
C ASN A 79 24.22 -1.93 -6.35
N LEU A 80 23.06 -2.44 -5.90
CA LEU A 80 22.68 -3.84 -6.08
C LEU A 80 22.69 -4.26 -7.55
N THR A 81 22.33 -3.33 -8.44
CA THR A 81 22.17 -3.56 -9.88
C THR A 81 22.47 -2.29 -10.70
N GLU A 82 22.62 -2.43 -12.03
CA GLU A 82 22.86 -1.32 -12.95
C GLU A 82 21.65 -0.39 -13.10
N ASN A 83 20.43 -0.94 -13.05
CA ASN A 83 19.19 -0.15 -13.06
C ASN A 83 18.66 0.10 -11.64
N ASP A 84 17.52 0.78 -11.56
CA ASP A 84 16.94 1.29 -10.32
C ASP A 84 16.35 0.18 -9.44
N ASN A 85 16.26 0.44 -8.13
CA ASN A 85 15.41 -0.34 -7.23
C ASN A 85 13.92 -0.01 -7.45
N VAL A 86 13.01 -0.95 -7.14
CA VAL A 86 11.58 -0.83 -7.46
C VAL A 86 10.64 -1.35 -6.37
N CYS A 87 11.09 -2.16 -5.43
CA CYS A 87 10.26 -2.48 -4.26
C CYS A 87 11.13 -2.95 -3.10
N VAL A 88 10.59 -2.84 -1.90
CA VAL A 88 11.22 -3.29 -0.66
C VAL A 88 10.16 -3.88 0.26
N ALA A 89 10.51 -4.91 1.00
CA ALA A 89 9.69 -5.49 2.06
C ALA A 89 10.52 -5.63 3.33
N ALA A 90 9.93 -5.29 4.48
CA ALA A 90 10.54 -5.42 5.81
C ALA A 90 9.54 -6.08 6.76
N MET A 91 9.99 -7.06 7.55
CA MET A 91 9.21 -7.75 8.59
C MET A 91 10.16 -8.53 9.49
N ASP A 92 9.88 -8.60 10.80
CA ASP A 92 10.56 -9.51 11.71
C ASP A 92 10.04 -10.94 11.48
N LEU A 93 10.87 -11.80 10.87
CA LEU A 93 10.49 -13.15 10.45
C LEU A 93 10.91 -14.21 11.47
N ASP A 94 11.99 -13.97 12.20
CA ASP A 94 12.56 -14.93 13.16
C ASP A 94 12.24 -14.61 14.64
N GLY A 95 11.66 -13.45 14.91
CA GLY A 95 11.18 -13.02 16.22
C GLY A 95 12.26 -12.41 17.10
N ASP A 96 13.41 -12.00 16.54
CA ASP A 96 14.49 -11.36 17.30
C ASP A 96 14.22 -9.87 17.62
N GLY A 97 13.11 -9.32 17.11
CA GLY A 97 12.71 -7.93 17.29
C GLY A 97 13.27 -6.99 16.22
N LYS A 98 13.97 -7.49 15.21
CA LYS A 98 14.50 -6.73 14.09
C LYS A 98 13.91 -7.24 12.79
N VAL A 99 13.80 -6.36 11.80
CA VAL A 99 13.28 -6.77 10.50
C VAL A 99 14.32 -7.43 9.60
N GLU A 100 13.85 -8.42 8.85
CA GLU A 100 14.46 -8.92 7.62
C GLU A 100 14.00 -8.10 6.43
N ILE A 101 14.93 -7.84 5.50
CA ILE A 101 14.67 -6.98 4.34
C ILE A 101 14.88 -7.73 3.03
N ALA A 102 13.92 -7.59 2.11
CA ALA A 102 14.04 -8.01 0.73
C ALA A 102 13.84 -6.84 -0.23
N VAL A 103 14.49 -6.89 -1.38
CA VAL A 103 14.53 -5.79 -2.37
C VAL A 103 14.33 -6.33 -3.78
N GLY A 104 13.46 -5.66 -4.52
CA GLY A 104 13.33 -5.79 -5.97
C GLY A 104 14.12 -4.71 -6.68
N ALA A 105 14.91 -5.09 -7.68
CA ALA A 105 15.80 -4.18 -8.40
C ALA A 105 15.92 -4.52 -9.89
N GLN A 106 16.92 -3.93 -10.55
CA GLN A 106 17.13 -3.98 -12.01
C GLN A 106 15.86 -3.57 -12.79
N TRP A 107 15.24 -2.46 -12.40
CA TRP A 107 13.98 -2.02 -12.98
C TRP A 107 14.10 -1.66 -14.46
N ASN A 108 13.51 -2.49 -15.32
CA ASN A 108 13.39 -2.25 -16.75
C ASN A 108 12.09 -2.89 -17.27
N PRO A 109 10.94 -2.19 -17.17
CA PRO A 109 9.64 -2.76 -17.50
C PRO A 109 9.46 -3.09 -18.98
N GLY A 110 10.25 -2.47 -19.86
CA GLY A 110 10.20 -2.73 -21.30
C GLY A 110 10.92 -4.01 -21.74
N GLU A 111 11.78 -4.57 -20.89
CA GLU A 111 12.52 -5.80 -21.15
C GLU A 111 11.86 -6.96 -20.40
N THR A 112 11.16 -7.81 -21.15
CA THR A 112 10.37 -8.92 -20.63
C THR A 112 11.00 -10.29 -20.89
N SER A 113 12.15 -10.36 -21.57
CA SER A 113 12.71 -11.63 -22.05
C SER A 113 14.04 -11.97 -21.38
N ASP A 114 14.96 -11.00 -21.27
CA ASP A 114 16.30 -11.19 -20.72
C ASP A 114 16.37 -10.85 -19.23
N SER A 115 16.48 -11.89 -18.38
CA SER A 115 16.57 -11.73 -16.93
C SER A 115 17.91 -11.19 -16.43
N LEU A 116 18.92 -11.03 -17.29
CA LEU A 116 20.14 -10.30 -16.93
C LEU A 116 19.94 -8.78 -17.05
N LYS A 117 19.00 -8.35 -17.88
CA LYS A 117 18.72 -6.93 -18.16
C LYS A 117 17.52 -6.37 -17.40
N SER A 118 16.66 -7.24 -16.86
CA SER A 118 15.44 -6.85 -16.17
C SER A 118 15.13 -7.76 -14.98
N GLY A 119 14.74 -7.11 -13.89
CA GLY A 119 14.36 -7.75 -12.64
C GLY A 119 15.57 -8.28 -11.87
N ALA A 120 15.46 -8.18 -10.55
CA ALA A 120 16.32 -8.86 -9.60
C ALA A 120 15.57 -8.92 -8.27
N VAL A 121 15.80 -9.99 -7.50
CA VAL A 121 15.29 -10.12 -6.14
C VAL A 121 16.47 -10.43 -5.23
N PHE A 122 16.60 -9.68 -4.14
CA PHE A 122 17.63 -9.87 -3.13
C PHE A 122 16.98 -10.01 -1.75
N PHE A 123 17.48 -10.95 -0.96
CA PHE A 123 17.38 -10.91 0.49
C PHE A 123 18.62 -10.20 1.02
N LEU A 124 18.46 -9.24 1.93
CA LEU A 124 19.60 -8.53 2.52
C LEU A 124 19.95 -9.21 3.85
N LYS A 125 21.16 -9.76 3.93
CA LYS A 125 21.66 -10.39 5.16
C LYS A 125 22.32 -9.34 6.03
N ARG A 126 21.75 -9.11 7.21
CA ARG A 126 22.31 -8.23 8.24
C ARG A 126 23.71 -8.71 8.67
N PRO A 127 24.71 -7.83 8.75
CA PRO A 127 26.04 -8.18 9.26
C PRO A 127 26.02 -8.23 10.80
N ALA A 128 26.91 -9.04 11.38
CA ALA A 128 27.05 -9.09 12.83
C ALA A 128 27.58 -7.75 13.36
N GLY A 129 26.85 -7.12 14.30
CA GLY A 129 27.29 -5.92 15.01
C GLY A 129 27.20 -4.60 14.23
N SER A 130 26.50 -4.56 13.10
CA SER A 130 26.26 -3.34 12.32
C SER A 130 24.87 -3.37 11.70
N ASP A 131 24.19 -2.22 11.68
CA ASP A 131 22.87 -2.05 11.05
C ASP A 131 22.98 -1.44 9.64
N ALA A 132 24.19 -1.19 9.14
CA ALA A 132 24.47 -0.73 7.77
C ALA A 132 25.27 -1.76 6.96
N ASN A 133 25.28 -1.60 5.63
CA ASN A 133 26.05 -2.39 4.66
C ASN A 133 25.73 -3.91 4.67
N TRP A 134 24.45 -4.23 4.57
CA TRP A 134 23.93 -5.59 4.52
C TRP A 134 24.33 -6.29 3.23
N GLN A 135 24.63 -7.58 3.35
CA GLN A 135 25.14 -8.38 2.25
C GLN A 135 23.97 -8.90 1.39
N PRO A 136 23.93 -8.60 0.08
CA PRO A 136 22.84 -9.07 -0.77
C PRO A 136 23.00 -10.55 -1.11
N VAL A 137 21.94 -11.31 -0.87
CA VAL A 137 21.77 -12.71 -1.29
C VAL A 137 20.79 -12.73 -2.45
N LYS A 138 21.26 -13.04 -3.65
CA LYS A 138 20.42 -13.09 -4.85
C LYS A 138 19.47 -14.28 -4.79
N LEU A 139 18.19 -14.02 -5.03
CA LEU A 139 17.15 -15.04 -5.19
C LEU A 139 16.81 -15.25 -6.67
N HIS A 140 16.06 -16.32 -6.96
CA HIS A 140 15.45 -16.50 -8.28
C HIS A 140 14.57 -15.29 -8.63
N HIS A 141 14.42 -14.95 -9.91
CA HIS A 141 13.53 -13.86 -10.33
C HIS A 141 12.99 -14.04 -11.75
N GLU A 142 11.88 -13.36 -12.01
CA GLU A 142 11.33 -13.10 -13.34
C GLU A 142 11.70 -11.67 -13.78
N PRO A 143 11.79 -11.37 -15.08
CA PRO A 143 11.87 -10.00 -15.57
C PRO A 143 10.74 -9.13 -15.02
N THR A 144 10.95 -7.82 -14.98
CA THR A 144 9.93 -6.85 -14.56
C THR A 144 9.42 -7.02 -13.13
N VAL A 145 10.24 -7.52 -12.19
CA VAL A 145 9.98 -7.45 -10.73
C VAL A 145 9.46 -6.06 -10.38
N HIS A 146 8.35 -5.96 -9.64
CA HIS A 146 7.67 -4.67 -9.46
C HIS A 146 7.12 -4.43 -8.05
N ARG A 147 6.51 -5.44 -7.41
CA ARG A 147 6.04 -5.36 -6.01
C ARG A 147 6.42 -6.59 -5.22
N MET A 148 6.61 -6.41 -3.91
CA MET A 148 6.81 -7.51 -2.98
C MET A 148 6.31 -7.21 -1.57
N LYS A 149 5.93 -8.26 -0.83
CA LYS A 149 5.53 -8.19 0.59
C LYS A 149 5.89 -9.50 1.29
N TRP A 150 6.21 -9.42 2.58
CA TRP A 150 6.30 -10.60 3.45
C TRP A 150 4.90 -11.07 3.86
N ILE A 151 4.61 -12.34 3.58
CA ILE A 151 3.31 -12.97 3.78
C ILE A 151 3.49 -14.20 4.67
N ARG A 152 2.71 -14.27 5.76
CA ARG A 152 2.59 -15.48 6.57
C ARG A 152 1.35 -16.23 6.14
N PHE A 153 1.53 -17.46 5.64
CA PHE A 153 0.40 -18.32 5.28
C PHE A 153 -0.03 -19.19 6.46
N ALA A 154 -1.17 -19.88 6.31
CA ALA A 154 -1.76 -20.72 7.35
C ALA A 154 -0.91 -21.94 7.75
N ASP A 155 0.13 -22.27 6.99
CA ASP A 155 1.13 -23.30 7.35
C ASP A 155 2.15 -22.78 8.40
N GLY A 156 2.01 -21.53 8.82
CA GLY A 156 2.81 -20.88 9.86
C GLY A 156 4.13 -20.29 9.35
N ASN A 157 4.49 -20.52 8.07
CA ASN A 157 5.76 -20.07 7.50
C ASN A 157 5.65 -18.70 6.83
N TRP A 158 6.77 -18.00 6.78
CA TRP A 158 6.93 -16.75 6.06
C TRP A 158 7.34 -16.98 4.61
N TYR A 159 6.76 -16.18 3.72
CA TYR A 159 7.02 -16.18 2.30
C TYR A 159 7.25 -14.76 1.82
N LEU A 160 8.28 -14.55 1.01
CA LEU A 160 8.35 -13.36 0.18
C LEU A 160 7.41 -13.59 -1.01
N VAL A 161 6.35 -12.80 -1.15
CA VAL A 161 5.53 -12.82 -2.37
C VAL A 161 6.02 -11.71 -3.28
N VAL A 162 6.34 -12.06 -4.53
CA VAL A 162 6.83 -11.14 -5.56
C VAL A 162 5.85 -11.15 -6.74
N VAL A 163 5.47 -9.95 -7.16
CA VAL A 163 4.51 -9.69 -8.23
C VAL A 163 5.23 -8.88 -9.33
N PRO A 164 5.60 -9.51 -10.46
CA PRO A 164 6.17 -8.81 -11.62
C PRO A 164 5.11 -8.04 -12.42
N LEU A 165 5.47 -6.90 -13.03
CA LEU A 165 4.55 -6.10 -13.84
C LEU A 165 4.03 -6.89 -15.06
N HIS A 166 4.93 -7.63 -15.73
CA HIS A 166 4.66 -8.35 -16.96
C HIS A 166 5.11 -9.80 -16.90
N GLY A 167 4.45 -10.66 -17.67
CA GLY A 167 4.96 -12.00 -17.95
C GLY A 167 6.14 -11.99 -18.93
N ARG A 168 6.87 -13.10 -19.02
CA ARG A 168 7.99 -13.17 -19.95
C ARG A 168 7.53 -13.06 -21.41
N GLU A 169 8.30 -12.35 -22.22
CA GLU A 169 7.99 -12.03 -23.64
C GLU A 169 6.69 -11.23 -23.84
N ASN A 170 6.03 -10.81 -22.75
CA ASN A 170 4.86 -9.96 -22.83
C ASN A 170 5.22 -8.63 -23.51
N LYS A 171 4.28 -8.09 -24.29
CA LYS A 171 4.39 -6.77 -24.90
C LYS A 171 3.13 -5.98 -24.62
N GLN A 172 3.27 -4.86 -23.93
CA GLN A 172 2.17 -3.91 -23.67
C GLN A 172 0.93 -4.57 -23.02
N GLY A 173 1.15 -5.54 -22.12
CA GLY A 173 0.05 -6.23 -21.44
C GLY A 173 -0.62 -7.33 -22.27
N GLU A 174 0.02 -7.81 -23.34
CA GLU A 174 -0.43 -8.93 -24.17
C GLU A 174 0.61 -10.06 -24.18
N GLY A 175 0.14 -11.31 -24.16
CA GLY A 175 0.97 -12.51 -24.19
C GLY A 175 0.87 -13.32 -22.90
N ARG A 176 2.01 -13.73 -22.34
CA ARG A 176 2.02 -14.45 -21.05
C ARG A 176 1.71 -13.49 -19.90
N GLY A 177 0.93 -13.97 -18.94
CA GLY A 177 0.69 -13.28 -17.68
C GLY A 177 1.92 -13.28 -16.77
N ALA A 178 1.94 -12.32 -15.85
CA ALA A 178 2.96 -12.18 -14.83
C ALA A 178 2.95 -13.38 -13.89
N LYS A 179 4.10 -14.04 -13.75
CA LYS A 179 4.25 -15.17 -12.83
C LYS A 179 4.43 -14.64 -11.41
N ILE A 180 3.38 -14.74 -10.61
CA ILE A 180 3.38 -14.35 -9.19
C ILE A 180 4.02 -15.47 -8.38
N LEU A 181 5.04 -15.14 -7.61
CA LEU A 181 5.93 -16.11 -6.96
C LEU A 181 5.92 -15.95 -5.45
N ALA A 182 5.90 -17.07 -4.72
CA ALA A 182 6.09 -17.14 -3.27
C ALA A 182 7.38 -17.90 -2.95
N TYR A 183 8.30 -17.24 -2.25
CA TYR A 183 9.60 -17.78 -1.85
C TYR A 183 9.55 -18.11 -0.36
N LYS A 184 9.64 -19.39 0.00
CA LYS A 184 9.59 -19.82 1.40
C LYS A 184 10.87 -19.42 2.12
N PHE A 185 10.76 -18.53 3.11
CA PHE A 185 11.88 -18.16 3.96
C PHE A 185 12.38 -19.37 4.75
N ASN A 186 13.69 -19.59 4.80
CA ASN A 186 14.32 -20.71 5.49
C ASN A 186 15.44 -20.30 6.47
N GLY A 187 15.76 -19.02 6.59
CA GLY A 187 16.75 -18.48 7.51
C GLY A 187 18.20 -18.94 7.30
N ASP A 188 18.52 -19.68 6.22
CA ASP A 188 19.86 -20.26 6.04
C ASP A 188 20.91 -19.26 5.52
N GLY A 189 20.47 -18.04 5.20
CA GLY A 189 21.30 -16.97 4.63
C GLY A 189 21.80 -17.26 3.21
N LYS A 190 21.17 -18.18 2.48
CA LYS A 190 21.48 -18.58 1.10
C LYS A 190 20.29 -18.30 0.18
N GLY A 191 20.54 -18.28 -1.13
CA GLY A 191 19.55 -17.88 -2.14
C GLY A 191 18.67 -19.00 -2.71
N ASN A 192 18.78 -20.22 -2.19
CA ASN A 192 18.13 -21.41 -2.76
C ASN A 192 16.81 -21.72 -2.03
N TRP A 193 15.90 -20.76 -2.00
CA TRP A 193 14.62 -20.91 -1.29
C TRP A 193 13.61 -21.72 -2.10
N PRO A 194 12.79 -22.57 -1.45
CA PRO A 194 11.67 -23.23 -2.11
C PRO A 194 10.72 -22.21 -2.73
N LEU A 195 10.39 -22.41 -4.00
CA LEU A 195 9.58 -21.49 -4.80
C LEU A 195 8.23 -22.12 -5.16
N THR A 196 7.17 -21.32 -5.12
CA THR A 196 5.81 -21.70 -5.51
C THR A 196 5.26 -20.63 -6.46
N VAL A 197 4.68 -21.04 -7.59
CA VAL A 197 3.92 -20.14 -8.47
C VAL A 197 2.50 -20.03 -7.92
N LEU A 198 2.08 -18.82 -7.54
CA LEU A 198 0.73 -18.55 -7.06
C LEU A 198 -0.25 -18.34 -8.21
N ASP A 199 0.17 -17.61 -9.24
CA ASP A 199 -0.65 -17.32 -10.43
C ASP A 199 0.25 -16.95 -11.63
N SER A 200 -0.27 -17.07 -12.84
CA SER A 200 0.39 -16.61 -14.07
C SER A 200 -0.58 -16.12 -15.15
N SER A 201 -1.78 -15.73 -14.75
CA SER A 201 -2.89 -15.36 -15.64
C SER A 201 -3.04 -13.85 -15.82
N LEU A 202 -2.46 -13.04 -14.93
CA LEU A 202 -2.69 -11.59 -14.86
C LEU A 202 -1.70 -10.76 -15.67
N HIS A 203 -2.12 -9.59 -16.14
CA HIS A 203 -1.29 -8.67 -16.92
C HIS A 203 -1.22 -7.29 -16.30
N MET A 204 -0.10 -6.58 -16.49
CA MET A 204 0.10 -5.23 -15.95
C MET A 204 -0.26 -5.17 -14.46
N THR A 205 0.22 -6.17 -13.70
CA THR A 205 -0.03 -6.21 -12.26
C THR A 205 0.76 -5.08 -11.61
N HIS A 206 0.18 -4.39 -10.62
CA HIS A 206 0.77 -3.14 -10.17
C HIS A 206 0.78 -2.96 -8.65
N ASN A 207 -0.18 -3.52 -7.91
CA ASN A 207 -0.05 -3.68 -6.46
C ASN A 207 -0.86 -4.87 -5.94
N PHE A 208 -0.60 -5.27 -4.70
CA PHE A 208 -1.35 -6.33 -4.04
C PHE A 208 -1.40 -6.14 -2.52
N VAL A 209 -2.46 -6.66 -1.90
CA VAL A 209 -2.69 -6.58 -0.45
C VAL A 209 -3.17 -7.92 0.11
N PRO A 210 -2.64 -8.36 1.28
CA PRO A 210 -3.13 -9.55 1.94
C PRO A 210 -4.41 -9.26 2.74
N LEU A 211 -5.39 -10.16 2.64
CA LEU A 211 -6.48 -10.26 3.60
C LEU A 211 -6.03 -11.19 4.74
N ARG A 212 -5.98 -10.65 5.96
CA ARG A 212 -5.58 -11.41 7.15
C ARG A 212 -6.80 -11.98 7.88
N ASP A 213 -6.67 -13.19 8.40
CA ASP A 213 -7.62 -13.79 9.33
C ASP A 213 -7.45 -13.25 10.76
N LYS A 214 -8.31 -13.69 11.68
CA LYS A 214 -8.26 -13.27 13.09
C LYS A 214 -6.98 -13.71 13.82
N GLN A 215 -6.23 -14.65 13.26
CA GLN A 215 -4.96 -15.15 13.78
C GLN A 215 -3.75 -14.42 13.16
N GLY A 216 -4.00 -13.47 12.25
CA GLY A 216 -2.96 -12.71 11.55
C GLY A 216 -2.36 -13.40 10.33
N ASN A 217 -2.81 -14.62 10.00
CA ASN A 217 -2.37 -15.33 8.80
C ASN A 217 -3.09 -14.79 7.56
N THR A 218 -2.45 -14.91 6.40
CA THR A 218 -3.04 -14.46 5.14
C THR A 218 -4.03 -15.49 4.62
N ALA A 219 -5.30 -15.11 4.61
CA ALA A 219 -6.42 -15.92 4.11
C ALA A 219 -6.58 -15.82 2.59
N ALA A 220 -6.21 -14.68 2.00
CA ALA A 220 -6.22 -14.43 0.56
C ALA A 220 -5.27 -13.28 0.22
N ILE A 221 -4.84 -13.20 -1.04
CA ILE A 221 -4.09 -12.07 -1.59
C ILE A 221 -4.92 -11.43 -2.68
N PHE A 222 -5.12 -10.11 -2.65
CA PHE A 222 -5.82 -9.38 -3.70
C PHE A 222 -4.81 -8.63 -4.56
N VAL A 223 -4.82 -8.86 -5.87
CA VAL A 223 -3.86 -8.29 -6.83
C VAL A 223 -4.61 -7.36 -7.78
N ALA A 224 -4.14 -6.13 -7.92
CA ALA A 224 -4.58 -5.18 -8.93
C ALA A 224 -3.82 -5.41 -10.25
N SER A 225 -4.55 -5.58 -11.34
CA SER A 225 -4.03 -5.84 -12.68
C SER A 225 -4.90 -5.24 -13.76
N LYS A 226 -4.52 -5.43 -15.04
CA LYS A 226 -5.32 -5.09 -16.23
C LYS A 226 -6.69 -5.74 -16.22
N GLU A 227 -6.79 -6.98 -15.73
CA GLU A 227 -8.04 -7.73 -15.60
C GLU A 227 -8.95 -7.16 -14.49
N GLY A 228 -8.37 -6.39 -13.58
CA GLY A 228 -9.02 -5.78 -12.43
C GLY A 228 -8.45 -6.31 -11.13
N VAL A 229 -9.29 -6.48 -10.11
CA VAL A 229 -8.87 -7.05 -8.83
C VAL A 229 -9.14 -8.55 -8.81
N ARG A 230 -8.08 -9.32 -8.55
CA ARG A 230 -8.09 -10.78 -8.51
C ARG A 230 -7.73 -11.28 -7.13
N ASN A 231 -8.53 -12.20 -6.60
CA ASN A 231 -8.22 -12.90 -5.36
C ASN A 231 -7.38 -14.16 -5.68
N LEU A 232 -6.20 -14.23 -5.11
CA LEU A 232 -5.39 -15.44 -5.06
C LEU A 232 -5.65 -16.06 -3.70
N GLU A 233 -6.38 -17.16 -3.69
CA GLU A 233 -6.54 -17.95 -2.48
C GLU A 233 -5.31 -18.86 -2.35
N PRO A 234 -4.49 -18.69 -1.31
CA PRO A 234 -3.45 -19.65 -1.00
C PRO A 234 -4.16 -20.93 -0.55
N ILE A 235 -4.44 -21.81 -1.52
CA ILE A 235 -4.98 -23.14 -1.26
C ILE A 235 -4.17 -23.75 -0.13
N ARG A 236 -4.89 -24.22 0.89
CA ARG A 236 -4.36 -24.93 2.06
C ARG A 236 -3.11 -25.72 1.68
N LEU A 237 -1.93 -25.21 2.04
CA LEU A 237 -0.63 -25.88 1.89
C LEU A 237 -0.54 -27.16 2.75
N THR A 238 -1.63 -27.61 3.37
CA THR A 238 -1.66 -28.60 4.44
C THR A 238 -2.71 -29.69 4.22
N ASP A 239 -2.98 -30.12 2.99
CA ASP A 239 -3.72 -31.37 2.81
C ASP A 239 -2.75 -32.55 2.95
N LYS A 240 -2.64 -33.08 4.17
CA LYS A 240 -1.78 -34.22 4.54
C LYS A 240 -2.11 -35.54 3.81
N ASN A 241 -3.05 -35.53 2.86
CA ASN A 241 -3.57 -36.73 2.21
C ASN A 241 -3.76 -36.63 0.68
N LYS A 242 -2.96 -35.84 -0.04
CA LYS A 242 -2.80 -36.00 -1.51
C LYS A 242 -1.56 -35.27 -2.05
N ASP A 243 -0.61 -36.05 -2.56
CA ASP A 243 0.48 -35.61 -3.45
C ASP A 243 -0.05 -35.09 -4.80
N LYS A 244 -0.79 -33.98 -4.84
CA LYS A 244 -1.13 -33.29 -6.09
C LYS A 244 -1.13 -31.76 -5.94
N ALA A 245 0.04 -31.21 -6.29
CA ALA A 245 0.29 -30.00 -7.06
C ALA A 245 -0.33 -28.65 -6.62
N ILE A 246 0.62 -27.79 -6.22
CA ILE A 246 0.75 -26.38 -6.56
C ILE A 246 0.63 -26.20 -8.09
N SER A 247 -0.60 -26.10 -8.61
CA SER A 247 -0.94 -25.40 -9.86
C SER A 247 -2.45 -25.53 -10.14
N GLY A 248 -3.09 -24.38 -10.34
CA GLY A 248 -4.40 -24.30 -11.01
C GLY A 248 -5.61 -24.82 -10.24
N ALA A 249 -5.82 -24.41 -8.98
CA ALA A 249 -7.05 -24.76 -8.29
C ALA A 249 -7.79 -23.53 -7.73
N THR A 250 -8.90 -23.21 -8.39
CA THR A 250 -9.98 -22.35 -7.92
C THR A 250 -10.77 -23.09 -6.83
N GLY A 251 -10.21 -23.16 -5.62
CA GLY A 251 -10.82 -23.88 -4.49
C GLY A 251 -11.12 -22.94 -3.32
N THR A 252 -12.40 -22.58 -3.18
CA THR A 252 -12.90 -21.49 -2.32
C THR A 252 -12.66 -21.66 -0.81
N SER A 253 -12.06 -20.65 -0.18
CA SER A 253 -12.05 -20.43 1.26
C SER A 253 -13.40 -19.89 1.73
N SER A 254 -13.95 -20.42 2.82
CA SER A 254 -15.19 -19.93 3.43
C SER A 254 -15.13 -18.46 3.88
N VAL A 255 -13.92 -17.93 4.12
CA VAL A 255 -13.70 -16.52 4.48
C VAL A 255 -13.91 -15.60 3.28
N VAL A 256 -13.46 -16.01 2.09
CA VAL A 256 -13.62 -15.25 0.85
C VAL A 256 -15.04 -15.39 0.31
N ASN A 257 -15.66 -16.58 0.39
CA ASN A 257 -17.08 -16.75 0.07
C ASN A 257 -18.01 -15.92 0.97
N GLY A 258 -17.59 -15.57 2.20
CA GLY A 258 -18.35 -14.68 3.07
C GLY A 258 -18.15 -13.19 2.74
N LEU A 259 -16.94 -12.79 2.35
CA LEU A 259 -16.55 -11.37 2.23
C LEU A 259 -16.49 -10.85 0.79
N PHE A 260 -16.13 -11.65 -0.21
CA PHE A 260 -15.90 -11.27 -1.61
C PHE A 260 -16.13 -12.44 -2.60
N ALA A 261 -17.24 -13.18 -2.47
CA ALA A 261 -17.48 -14.39 -3.27
C ALA A 261 -17.54 -14.13 -4.79
N GLY A 262 -16.60 -14.71 -5.56
CA GLY A 262 -16.61 -14.68 -7.02
C GLY A 262 -15.20 -14.82 -7.61
N ALA A 263 -15.09 -15.48 -8.78
CA ALA A 263 -13.90 -15.39 -9.62
C ALA A 263 -13.94 -14.01 -10.31
N ASP A 264 -12.89 -13.22 -10.10
CA ASP A 264 -12.87 -11.76 -10.23
C ASP A 264 -13.70 -11.00 -9.20
N VAL A 265 -13.00 -10.09 -8.53
CA VAL A 265 -13.64 -9.08 -7.70
C VAL A 265 -14.17 -7.96 -8.60
N THR A 266 -13.41 -7.56 -9.62
CA THR A 266 -13.82 -6.49 -10.54
C THR A 266 -13.33 -6.76 -11.96
N ASN A 267 -14.04 -6.25 -12.97
CA ASN A 267 -13.60 -6.30 -14.39
C ASN A 267 -12.99 -4.97 -14.88
N TYR A 268 -12.62 -4.08 -13.97
CA TYR A 268 -12.04 -2.77 -14.28
C TYR A 268 -10.56 -2.80 -13.95
N GLY A 269 -9.70 -2.61 -14.95
CA GLY A 269 -8.25 -2.56 -14.74
C GLY A 269 -7.89 -1.63 -13.60
N SER A 270 -6.95 -2.06 -12.75
CA SER A 270 -6.61 -1.40 -11.48
C SER A 270 -5.09 -1.35 -11.32
N GLY A 271 -4.59 -0.24 -10.77
CA GLY A 271 -3.18 -0.04 -10.44
C GLY A 271 -2.89 -0.29 -8.97
N GLU A 272 -3.55 0.52 -8.13
CA GLU A 272 -3.41 0.44 -6.68
C GLU A 272 -4.62 -0.25 -6.06
N ILE A 273 -4.43 -0.87 -4.90
CA ILE A 273 -5.47 -1.59 -4.16
C ILE A 273 -5.27 -1.50 -2.65
N GLY A 274 -6.38 -1.35 -1.93
CA GLY A 274 -6.45 -1.52 -0.48
C GLY A 274 -7.75 -2.17 -0.05
N LEU A 275 -7.74 -2.81 1.12
CA LEU A 275 -8.91 -3.38 1.78
C LEU A 275 -9.20 -2.57 3.04
N GLY A 276 -10.44 -2.08 3.19
CA GLY A 276 -10.88 -1.35 4.37
C GLY A 276 -12.10 -1.95 5.02
N ASN A 277 -12.33 -1.61 6.28
CA ASN A 277 -13.51 -1.95 7.04
C ASN A 277 -14.50 -0.78 7.02
N GLN A 278 -15.75 -1.05 6.65
CA GLN A 278 -16.85 -0.09 6.79
C GLN A 278 -17.49 -0.18 8.17
N SER A 279 -17.42 -1.36 8.80
CA SER A 279 -17.81 -1.66 10.17
C SER A 279 -17.07 -2.93 10.61
N ALA A 280 -17.33 -3.42 11.83
CA ALA A 280 -16.73 -4.67 12.32
C ALA A 280 -16.96 -5.89 11.41
N ASP A 281 -18.08 -5.91 10.67
CA ASP A 281 -18.51 -7.06 9.86
C ASP A 281 -18.62 -6.75 8.36
N SER A 282 -18.28 -5.53 7.92
CA SER A 282 -18.40 -5.09 6.52
C SER A 282 -17.10 -4.50 6.03
N ARG A 283 -16.73 -4.83 4.79
CA ARG A 283 -15.51 -4.38 4.13
C ARG A 283 -15.80 -3.69 2.81
N PHE A 284 -14.84 -2.88 2.38
CA PHE A 284 -14.79 -2.30 1.05
C PHE A 284 -13.40 -2.51 0.44
N ILE A 285 -13.34 -2.40 -0.88
CA ILE A 285 -12.10 -2.38 -1.64
C ILE A 285 -11.94 -0.99 -2.21
N SER A 286 -10.76 -0.40 -2.08
CA SER A 286 -10.42 0.82 -2.79
C SER A 286 -9.36 0.55 -3.84
N THR A 287 -9.51 1.15 -5.00
CA THR A 287 -8.59 1.03 -6.13
C THR A 287 -8.26 2.39 -6.73
N ILE A 288 -7.09 2.50 -7.35
CA ILE A 288 -6.84 3.53 -8.36
C ILE A 288 -6.97 2.87 -9.73
N GLU A 289 -7.82 3.44 -10.58
CA GLU A 289 -8.17 2.85 -11.87
C GLU A 289 -7.86 3.77 -13.06
N PRO A 290 -7.27 3.23 -14.14
CA PRO A 290 -6.52 1.97 -14.23
C PRO A 290 -5.11 2.06 -13.58
N MET A 291 -4.16 1.22 -14.00
CA MET A 291 -2.74 1.40 -13.67
C MET A 291 -2.28 2.82 -14.04
N HIS A 292 -1.65 3.53 -13.09
CA HIS A 292 -1.32 4.95 -13.21
C HIS A 292 -2.56 5.79 -13.57
N GLY A 293 -3.69 5.44 -12.96
CA GLY A 293 -5.00 5.91 -13.34
C GLY A 293 -5.32 7.33 -12.91
N THR A 294 -6.54 7.73 -13.22
CA THR A 294 -7.08 9.06 -12.94
C THR A 294 -8.20 9.04 -11.92
N SER A 295 -8.65 7.85 -11.51
CA SER A 295 -9.83 7.68 -10.66
C SER A 295 -9.51 6.92 -9.39
N LEU A 296 -9.92 7.46 -8.24
CA LEU A 296 -10.09 6.72 -7.01
C LEU A 296 -11.48 6.08 -7.02
N VAL A 297 -11.55 4.78 -6.81
CA VAL A 297 -12.78 3.98 -6.87
C VAL A 297 -12.92 3.16 -5.60
N ILE A 298 -14.15 3.01 -5.13
CA ILE A 298 -14.49 2.22 -3.95
C ILE A 298 -15.59 1.23 -4.30
N TYR A 299 -15.39 -0.02 -3.92
CA TYR A 299 -16.34 -1.10 -4.06
C TYR A 299 -16.85 -1.52 -2.69
N ASP A 300 -18.11 -1.20 -2.41
CA ASP A 300 -18.78 -1.63 -1.18
C ASP A 300 -19.39 -3.01 -1.36
N MET A 301 -19.23 -3.88 -0.37
CA MET A 301 -19.97 -5.14 -0.29
C MET A 301 -21.37 -4.89 0.29
N ILE A 302 -22.38 -4.85 -0.57
CA ILE A 302 -23.79 -4.65 -0.18
C ILE A 302 -24.59 -5.89 -0.59
N ASN A 303 -25.18 -6.60 0.37
CA ASN A 303 -25.99 -7.81 0.14
C ASN A 303 -25.28 -8.87 -0.73
N GLY A 304 -23.98 -9.05 -0.54
CA GLY A 304 -23.17 -10.01 -1.31
C GLY A 304 -22.80 -9.55 -2.73
N GLN A 305 -23.04 -8.29 -3.08
CA GLN A 305 -22.67 -7.70 -4.37
C GLN A 305 -21.73 -6.51 -4.19
N LEU A 306 -20.74 -6.41 -5.07
CA LEU A 306 -19.83 -5.26 -5.13
C LEU A 306 -20.51 -4.08 -5.83
N ASN A 307 -20.71 -2.99 -5.09
CA ASN A 307 -21.21 -1.72 -5.62
C ASN A 307 -20.05 -0.75 -5.86
N ARG A 308 -19.79 -0.45 -7.13
CA ARG A 308 -18.71 0.43 -7.56
C ARG A 308 -19.11 1.90 -7.49
N THR A 309 -18.31 2.71 -6.79
CA THR A 309 -18.46 4.17 -6.71
C THR A 309 -17.15 4.84 -7.13
N VAL A 310 -17.20 5.74 -8.10
CA VAL A 310 -16.07 6.64 -8.41
C VAL A 310 -16.10 7.81 -7.45
N VAL A 311 -15.03 7.99 -6.68
CA VAL A 311 -14.96 8.96 -5.57
C VAL A 311 -14.25 10.24 -5.98
N ASP A 312 -13.17 10.13 -6.73
CA ASP A 312 -12.41 11.28 -7.24
C ASP A 312 -11.86 10.92 -8.62
N THR A 313 -11.91 11.85 -9.57
CA THR A 313 -11.37 11.70 -10.94
C THR A 313 -10.26 12.71 -11.26
N SER A 314 -9.71 13.36 -10.23
CA SER A 314 -8.74 14.44 -10.37
C SER A 314 -7.30 13.96 -10.49
N PHE A 315 -7.04 12.65 -10.44
CA PHE A 315 -5.66 12.15 -10.40
C PHE A 315 -5.02 12.24 -11.78
N ASN A 316 -3.71 12.40 -11.79
CA ASN A 316 -2.89 12.18 -12.97
C ASN A 316 -1.72 11.29 -12.56
N GLU A 317 -1.75 10.04 -13.04
CA GLU A 317 -0.84 8.99 -12.62
C GLU A 317 -0.93 8.66 -11.12
N GLY A 318 -2.13 8.31 -10.65
CA GLY A 318 -2.34 7.82 -9.28
C GLY A 318 -1.49 6.57 -9.00
N HIS A 319 -0.82 6.54 -7.83
CA HIS A 319 0.19 5.51 -7.51
C HIS A 319 0.41 5.28 -6.01
N GLY A 320 -0.12 6.14 -5.13
CA GLY A 320 -0.12 5.88 -3.69
C GLY A 320 -1.52 5.61 -3.19
N LEU A 321 -1.73 4.50 -2.48
CA LEU A 321 -2.97 4.19 -1.77
C LEU A 321 -2.67 3.45 -0.46
N THR A 322 -3.17 3.95 0.66
CA THR A 322 -3.17 3.24 1.95
C THR A 322 -4.50 3.45 2.67
N ILE A 323 -4.84 2.53 3.58
CA ILE A 323 -6.13 2.49 4.26
C ILE A 323 -5.92 2.19 5.74
N ALA A 324 -6.54 2.99 6.61
CA ALA A 324 -6.60 2.78 8.05
C ALA A 324 -7.72 3.63 8.67
N ASP A 325 -8.07 3.37 9.92
CA ASP A 325 -8.92 4.25 10.73
C ASP A 325 -8.13 5.47 11.21
N PHE A 326 -7.79 6.36 10.28
CA PHE A 326 -7.03 7.58 10.54
C PHE A 326 -7.76 8.55 11.48
N LEU A 327 -9.09 8.49 11.54
CA LEU A 327 -9.91 9.45 12.29
C LEU A 327 -10.50 8.86 13.58
N GLY A 328 -10.25 7.58 13.89
CA GLY A 328 -10.79 6.90 15.06
C GLY A 328 -12.31 6.75 15.03
N LEU A 329 -12.90 6.62 13.83
CA LEU A 329 -14.35 6.56 13.63
C LEU A 329 -14.90 5.12 13.69
N GLY A 330 -14.04 4.11 13.76
CA GLY A 330 -14.42 2.69 13.69
C GLY A 330 -14.74 2.21 12.27
N ASN A 331 -14.48 3.05 11.26
CA ASN A 331 -14.49 2.70 9.85
C ASN A 331 -13.23 3.27 9.22
N ASP A 332 -12.67 2.57 8.24
CA ASP A 332 -11.41 2.99 7.63
C ASP A 332 -11.62 4.15 6.66
N GLN A 333 -10.60 4.99 6.54
CA GLN A 333 -10.46 6.05 5.54
C GLN A 333 -9.41 5.63 4.50
N VAL A 334 -9.48 6.25 3.33
CA VAL A 334 -8.52 6.02 2.25
C VAL A 334 -7.60 7.22 2.14
N VAL A 335 -6.30 6.99 2.06
CA VAL A 335 -5.33 8.02 1.68
C VAL A 335 -4.84 7.67 0.29
N ALA A 336 -4.91 8.62 -0.63
CA ALA A 336 -4.47 8.41 -2.00
C ALA A 336 -3.83 9.65 -2.62
N GLY A 337 -2.85 9.42 -3.48
CA GLY A 337 -2.05 10.46 -4.14
C GLY A 337 -1.59 10.06 -5.53
N TRP A 338 -1.04 11.05 -6.24
CA TRP A 338 -0.65 10.90 -7.64
C TRP A 338 0.64 11.63 -7.99
N ARG A 339 1.27 11.20 -9.09
CA ARG A 339 2.69 11.49 -9.40
C ARG A 339 2.92 12.69 -10.31
N GLN A 340 1.89 13.16 -11.01
CA GLN A 340 2.03 14.24 -11.98
C GLN A 340 1.00 15.35 -11.74
N PRO A 341 1.32 16.64 -11.98
CA PRO A 341 0.32 17.68 -11.94
C PRO A 341 -0.90 17.33 -12.81
N ASN A 342 -2.10 17.43 -12.25
CA ASN A 342 -3.33 17.13 -12.97
C ASN A 342 -3.74 18.30 -13.89
N LYS A 343 -4.95 18.23 -14.48
CA LYS A 343 -5.46 19.29 -15.38
C LYS A 343 -5.53 20.68 -14.73
N ASN A 344 -5.68 20.73 -13.40
CA ASN A 344 -5.68 21.96 -12.61
C ASN A 344 -4.28 22.33 -12.10
N LYS A 345 -3.23 21.66 -12.60
CA LYS A 345 -1.83 21.78 -12.17
C LYS A 345 -1.62 21.44 -10.70
N LYS A 346 -2.51 20.61 -10.13
CA LYS A 346 -2.43 20.17 -8.75
C LYS A 346 -1.81 18.79 -8.64
N ILE A 347 -1.01 18.60 -7.60
CA ILE A 347 -0.40 17.34 -7.22
C ILE A 347 -0.48 17.18 -5.70
N GLY A 348 -0.42 15.95 -5.19
CA GLY A 348 -0.34 15.78 -3.74
C GLY A 348 -0.99 14.53 -3.21
N LEU A 349 -1.38 14.63 -1.94
CA LEU A 349 -1.93 13.56 -1.13
C LEU A 349 -3.23 14.01 -0.46
N LYS A 350 -4.28 13.19 -0.60
CA LYS A 350 -5.59 13.46 0.01
C LYS A 350 -6.01 12.31 0.92
N LEU A 351 -6.73 12.66 1.98
CA LEU A 351 -7.52 11.76 2.82
C LEU A 351 -8.97 11.77 2.35
N TYR A 352 -9.58 10.59 2.21
CA TYR A 352 -10.98 10.38 1.85
C TYR A 352 -11.70 9.71 3.01
N ALA A 353 -12.83 10.27 3.42
CA ALA A 353 -13.57 9.79 4.59
C ALA A 353 -15.08 9.79 4.40
N ARG A 354 -15.72 8.75 4.93
CA ARG A 354 -17.16 8.73 5.22
C ARG A 354 -17.38 9.11 6.67
N ILE A 355 -17.40 10.41 6.96
CA ILE A 355 -17.60 10.92 8.34
C ILE A 355 -19.00 10.58 8.85
N ASN A 356 -20.01 10.57 7.97
CA ASN A 356 -21.35 10.08 8.25
C ASN A 356 -21.63 8.90 7.32
N PRO A 357 -21.96 7.70 7.84
CA PRO A 357 -22.25 6.52 7.02
C PRO A 357 -23.37 6.71 5.99
N LYS A 358 -24.29 7.67 6.23
CA LYS A 358 -25.37 8.01 5.29
C LYS A 358 -24.96 9.04 4.23
N ALA A 359 -23.79 9.65 4.37
CA ALA A 359 -23.24 10.62 3.43
C ALA A 359 -22.22 9.97 2.48
N GLY A 360 -21.95 10.62 1.35
CA GLY A 360 -20.90 10.22 0.43
C GLY A 360 -19.49 10.43 1.01
N TRP A 361 -18.49 9.96 0.26
CA TRP A 361 -17.08 10.22 0.56
C TRP A 361 -16.78 11.72 0.45
N LYS A 362 -16.13 12.27 1.48
CA LYS A 362 -15.51 13.60 1.47
C LYS A 362 -14.00 13.45 1.33
N HIS A 363 -13.33 14.50 0.87
CA HIS A 363 -11.87 14.51 0.77
C HIS A 363 -11.25 15.75 1.43
N PHE A 364 -10.02 15.58 1.93
CA PHE A 364 -9.23 16.61 2.57
C PHE A 364 -7.80 16.55 2.04
N TRP A 365 -7.20 17.70 1.76
CA TRP A 365 -5.77 17.76 1.43
C TRP A 365 -4.95 17.47 2.68
N LEU A 366 -4.04 16.52 2.58
CA LEU A 366 -2.95 16.32 3.55
C LEU A 366 -1.71 17.08 3.10
N ASP A 367 -1.47 17.09 1.80
CA ASP A 367 -0.41 17.87 1.16
C ASP A 367 -0.89 18.29 -0.23
N GLU A 368 -1.08 19.60 -0.43
CA GLU A 368 -1.38 20.17 -1.74
C GLU A 368 -0.09 20.77 -2.32
N ASP A 369 0.32 20.27 -3.48
CA ASP A 369 1.50 20.66 -4.24
C ASP A 369 2.88 20.39 -3.59
N GLY A 370 2.92 19.79 -2.39
CA GLY A 370 4.18 19.51 -1.68
C GLY A 370 4.75 18.11 -1.86
N ILE A 371 4.07 17.19 -2.56
CA ILE A 371 4.56 15.83 -2.82
C ILE A 371 4.01 15.21 -4.12
N ALA A 372 4.89 14.59 -4.90
CA ALA A 372 4.55 13.80 -6.09
C ALA A 372 4.53 12.30 -5.78
N VAL A 373 3.42 11.83 -5.17
CA VAL A 373 3.35 10.55 -4.44
C VAL A 373 3.67 9.34 -5.31
N GLU A 374 4.82 8.72 -5.06
CA GLU A 374 5.25 7.44 -5.67
C GLU A 374 4.89 6.25 -4.78
N ASP A 375 4.93 6.35 -3.45
CA ASP A 375 4.41 5.31 -2.56
C ASP A 375 3.89 5.94 -1.27
N VAL A 376 3.01 5.22 -0.57
CA VAL A 376 2.45 5.63 0.71
C VAL A 376 2.25 4.43 1.63
N GLN A 377 2.67 4.57 2.88
CA GLN A 377 2.48 3.59 3.95
C GLN A 377 1.84 4.28 5.16
N ALA A 378 1.30 3.48 6.08
CA ALA A 378 0.66 3.99 7.29
C ALA A 378 0.99 3.11 8.49
N THR A 379 1.35 3.72 9.61
CA THR A 379 1.60 3.07 10.91
C THR A 379 1.55 4.12 12.02
N ASP A 380 1.33 3.71 13.26
CA ASP A 380 1.64 4.55 14.42
C ASP A 380 3.16 4.63 14.60
N LEU A 381 3.77 5.80 14.34
CA LEU A 381 5.23 5.98 14.42
C LEU A 381 5.70 6.41 15.82
N ASN A 382 4.81 6.99 16.65
CA ASN A 382 5.18 7.57 17.94
C ASN A 382 4.56 6.84 19.15
N GLY A 383 3.73 5.83 18.92
CA GLY A 383 3.06 5.02 19.95
C GLY A 383 1.88 5.71 20.61
N ASP A 384 1.28 6.75 20.01
CA ASP A 384 0.14 7.48 20.58
C ASP A 384 -1.23 6.87 20.24
N GLY A 385 -1.24 5.77 19.47
CA GLY A 385 -2.43 5.05 19.03
C GLY A 385 -3.11 5.64 17.80
N LYS A 386 -2.57 6.72 17.22
CA LYS A 386 -3.06 7.31 15.96
C LYS A 386 -2.16 6.87 14.82
N ILE A 387 -2.77 6.54 13.68
CA ILE A 387 -2.03 6.07 12.52
C ILE A 387 -1.48 7.28 11.76
N ASP A 388 -0.16 7.37 11.66
CA ASP A 388 0.58 8.34 10.84
C ASP A 388 0.70 7.85 9.39
N ILE A 389 1.07 8.77 8.50
CA ILE A 389 1.23 8.50 7.08
C ILE A 389 2.65 8.84 6.64
N ILE A 390 3.27 7.94 5.88
CA ILE A 390 4.58 8.12 5.27
C ILE A 390 4.41 8.10 3.76
N ALA A 391 4.95 9.08 3.06
CA ALA A 391 4.93 9.11 1.61
C ALA A 391 6.30 9.46 1.03
N SER A 392 6.61 8.87 -0.13
CA SER A 392 7.76 9.22 -0.93
C SER A 392 7.31 9.91 -2.22
N GLY A 393 8.07 10.92 -2.63
CA GLY A 393 7.79 11.70 -3.81
C GLY A 393 8.93 11.61 -4.83
N ARG A 394 8.68 10.98 -5.98
CA ARG A 394 9.71 10.82 -7.02
C ARG A 394 10.09 12.16 -7.63
N SER A 395 9.11 12.92 -8.14
CA SER A 395 9.38 14.20 -8.82
C SER A 395 9.63 15.35 -7.84
N THR A 396 9.24 15.20 -6.57
CA THR A 396 9.51 16.17 -5.51
C THR A 396 10.75 15.84 -4.69
N HIS A 397 11.40 14.70 -4.96
CA HIS A 397 12.65 14.27 -4.33
C HIS A 397 12.60 14.17 -2.80
N ASN A 398 11.44 13.85 -2.22
CA ASN A 398 11.24 13.92 -0.78
C ASN A 398 10.62 12.68 -0.14
N VAL A 399 10.93 12.47 1.14
CA VAL A 399 10.25 11.55 2.04
C VAL A 399 9.60 12.38 3.13
N VAL A 400 8.30 12.18 3.33
CA VAL A 400 7.47 13.04 4.17
C VAL A 400 6.65 12.18 5.12
N ILE A 401 6.62 12.59 6.39
CA ILE A 401 5.71 12.08 7.41
C ILE A 401 4.57 13.09 7.58
N TYR A 402 3.34 12.59 7.66
CA TYR A 402 2.18 13.34 8.11
C TYR A 402 1.75 12.75 9.45
N TRP A 403 2.12 13.47 10.51
CA TRP A 403 1.79 13.11 11.88
C TRP A 403 0.31 13.33 12.14
N ASN A 404 -0.37 12.31 12.61
CA ASN A 404 -1.80 12.37 12.89
C ASN A 404 -2.04 13.04 14.26
N GLU A 405 -2.51 14.28 14.25
CA GLU A 405 -2.80 15.02 15.48
C GLU A 405 -4.28 14.85 15.92
N GLY A 406 -5.07 14.12 15.13
CA GLY A 406 -6.48 13.79 15.40
C GLY A 406 -7.44 14.66 14.58
N MET A 407 -8.55 15.07 15.20
CA MET A 407 -9.52 15.98 14.59
C MET A 407 -9.57 17.28 15.40
N PHE A 408 -9.85 18.41 14.75
CA PHE A 408 -10.07 19.67 15.47
C PHE A 408 -11.12 19.47 16.59
N PRO A 409 -10.83 19.89 17.84
CA PRO A 409 -11.82 19.86 18.90
C PRO A 409 -12.98 20.79 18.56
N LYS A 410 -14.18 20.40 19.00
CA LYS A 410 -15.42 21.17 18.85
C LYS A 410 -15.37 22.51 19.59
#